data_AF-A0A967UP44-F1
#
_entry.id   AF-A0A967UP44-F1
#
_cell.length_a   1.000
_cell.length_b   1.000
_cell.length_c   1.000
_cell.angle_alpha   90.00
_cell.angle_beta   90.00
_cell.angle_gamma   90.00
#
_symmetry.space_group_name_H-M   'P 1'
#
loop_
_entity.id
_entity.type
_entity.pdbx_description
1 polymer ?
#
loop_
_entity_poly.entity_id
_entity_poly.type
_entity_poly.pdbx_seq_one_letter_code
_entity_poly.pdbx_strand_id
1 'polypeptide(L)'
;MPAKKTTAVRPRRRGVPYRSVREELLRKPQVKQAYDEYAAALAAARLVREMRTHAELTQAQLASRMNMSASVIGRLERGRGRRGPTMEMLLRIATACNYSLHLLAKRTNHPGELDTKVVD
;
A
#
# COMPACT_ATOMS: atom_id res chain seq x y z
N MET A 1 60.50 -12.21 -2.55
CA MET A 1 59.07 -12.38 -2.21
C MET A 1 58.34 -11.06 -2.43
N PRO A 2 57.25 -10.98 -3.21
CA PRO A 2 56.55 -9.71 -3.41
C PRO A 2 55.58 -9.41 -2.26
N ALA A 3 55.64 -8.18 -1.74
CA ALA A 3 54.83 -7.71 -0.62
C ALA A 3 53.34 -7.60 -0.98
N LYS A 4 52.46 -8.04 -0.07
CA LYS A 4 51.00 -7.89 -0.19
C LYS A 4 50.63 -6.41 -0.14
N LYS A 5 50.00 -5.90 -1.20
CA LYS A 5 49.37 -4.56 -1.21
C LYS A 5 48.21 -4.57 -0.22
N THR A 6 48.33 -3.80 0.85
CA THR A 6 47.23 -3.49 1.78
C THR A 6 46.29 -2.49 1.10
N THR A 7 45.12 -2.96 0.65
CA THR A 7 44.04 -2.06 0.22
C THR A 7 43.40 -1.43 1.45
N ALA A 8 43.46 -0.10 1.56
CA ALA A 8 42.79 0.64 2.62
C ALA A 8 41.26 0.47 2.51
N VAL A 9 40.63 0.03 3.60
CA VAL A 9 39.17 -0.08 3.71
C VAL A 9 38.58 1.33 3.71
N ARG A 10 37.78 1.66 2.70
CA ARG A 10 37.06 2.95 2.62
C ARG A 10 36.10 3.08 3.83
N PRO A 11 36.06 4.23 4.53
CA PRO A 11 35.17 4.39 5.67
C PRO A 11 33.70 4.28 5.24
N ARG A 12 32.91 3.53 6.01
CA ARG A 12 31.45 3.42 5.79
C ARG A 12 30.82 4.80 5.99
N ARG A 13 30.14 5.32 4.97
CA ARG A 13 29.35 6.56 5.10
C ARG A 13 28.19 6.31 6.09
N ARG A 14 28.01 7.22 7.05
CA ARG A 14 26.86 7.19 7.97
C ARG A 14 25.58 7.36 7.14
N GLY A 15 24.66 6.41 7.24
CA GLY A 15 23.37 6.49 6.56
C GLY A 15 22.50 7.59 7.14
N VAL A 16 21.65 8.20 6.31
CA VAL A 16 20.61 9.12 6.78
C VAL A 16 19.41 8.30 7.26
N PRO A 17 18.82 8.59 8.43
CA PRO A 17 17.62 7.88 8.91
C PRO A 17 16.44 7.99 7.94
N TYR A 18 15.67 6.91 7.76
CA TYR A 18 14.49 6.91 6.88
C TYR A 18 13.48 8.01 7.25
N ARG A 19 13.19 8.19 8.54
CA ARG A 19 12.21 9.18 9.01
C ARG A 19 12.56 10.60 8.57
N SER A 20 13.81 11.00 8.72
CA SER A 20 14.24 12.36 8.35
C SER A 20 14.14 12.60 6.84
N VAL A 21 14.54 11.61 6.03
CA VAL A 21 14.40 11.70 4.56
C VAL A 21 12.92 11.76 4.16
N ARG A 22 12.07 10.94 4.79
CA ARG A 22 10.62 10.94 4.54
C ARG A 22 9.99 12.29 4.86
N GLU A 23 10.25 12.84 6.04
CA GLU A 23 9.70 14.13 6.46
C GLU A 23 10.14 15.26 5.54
N GLU A 24 11.41 15.30 5.14
CA GLU A 24 11.93 16.29 4.20
C GLU A 24 11.24 16.21 2.83
N LEU A 25 11.10 14.99 2.28
CA LEU A 25 10.46 14.78 0.98
C LEU A 25 8.97 15.14 1.01
N LEU A 26 8.26 14.82 2.10
CA LEU A 26 6.83 15.13 2.26
C LEU A 26 6.53 16.62 2.41
N ARG A 27 7.53 17.48 2.64
CA ARG A 27 7.34 18.95 2.60
C ARG A 27 7.07 19.47 1.19
N LYS A 28 7.45 18.72 0.14
CA LYS A 28 7.22 19.11 -1.25
C LYS A 28 5.76 18.76 -1.62
N PRO A 29 4.90 19.72 -2.02
CA PRO A 29 3.48 19.47 -2.24
C PRO A 29 3.18 18.35 -3.25
N GLN A 30 3.94 18.31 -4.35
CA GLN A 30 3.81 17.27 -5.38
C GLN A 30 4.15 15.88 -4.85
N VAL A 31 5.16 15.79 -3.98
CA VAL A 31 5.57 14.52 -3.35
C VAL A 31 4.53 14.09 -2.31
N LYS A 32 4.02 15.02 -1.51
CA LYS A 32 2.95 14.76 -0.54
C LYS A 32 1.70 14.22 -1.24
N GLN A 33 1.25 14.88 -2.31
CA GLN A 33 0.09 14.43 -3.07
C GLN A 33 0.28 13.01 -3.62
N ALA A 34 1.40 12.75 -4.29
CA ALA A 34 1.69 11.41 -4.81
C ALA A 34 1.79 10.35 -3.70
N TYR A 35 2.33 10.72 -2.55
CA TYR A 35 2.41 9.85 -1.38
C TYR A 35 1.02 9.55 -0.80
N ASP A 36 0.16 10.55 -0.65
CA ASP A 36 -1.20 10.42 -0.13
C ASP A 36 -2.07 9.58 -1.08
N GLU A 37 -2.00 9.83 -2.38
CA GLU A 37 -2.67 9.02 -3.42
C GLU A 37 -2.22 7.55 -3.36
N TYR A 38 -0.91 7.32 -3.20
CA TYR A 38 -0.35 5.99 -3.04
C TYR A 38 -0.78 5.31 -1.73
N ALA A 39 -0.85 6.06 -0.63
CA ALA A 39 -1.31 5.58 0.66
C ALA A 39 -2.79 5.13 0.61
N ALA A 40 -3.65 5.91 -0.04
CA ALA A 40 -5.05 5.56 -0.26
C ALA A 40 -5.19 4.26 -1.09
N ALA A 41 -4.42 4.12 -2.17
CA ALA A 41 -4.42 2.90 -2.98
C ALA A 41 -3.95 1.67 -2.20
N LEU A 42 -2.95 1.82 -1.33
CA LEU A 42 -2.47 0.74 -0.45
C LEU A 42 -3.50 0.34 0.60
N ALA A 43 -4.19 1.31 1.22
CA ALA A 43 -5.26 1.03 2.17
C ALA A 43 -6.39 0.23 1.50
N ALA A 44 -6.82 0.65 0.30
CA ALA A 44 -7.84 -0.07 -0.45
C ALA A 44 -7.38 -1.50 -0.84
N ALA A 45 -6.12 -1.67 -1.22
CA ALA A 45 -5.54 -2.98 -1.53
C ALA A 45 -5.54 -3.93 -0.33
N ARG A 46 -5.21 -3.43 0.86
CA ARG A 46 -5.26 -4.20 2.12
C ARG A 46 -6.69 -4.62 2.44
N LEU A 47 -7.64 -3.69 2.36
CA LEU A 47 -9.06 -3.97 2.59
C LEU A 47 -9.58 -5.08 1.66
N VAL A 48 -9.24 -5.05 0.37
CA VAL A 48 -9.58 -6.13 -0.58
C VAL A 48 -9.03 -7.48 -0.13
N ARG A 49 -7.75 -7.51 0.27
CA ARG A 49 -7.11 -8.74 0.75
C ARG A 49 -7.79 -9.27 2.02
N GLU A 50 -8.07 -8.39 2.97
CA GLU A 50 -8.72 -8.73 4.25
C GLU A 50 -10.11 -9.32 4.04
N MET A 51 -10.97 -8.64 3.27
CA MET A 51 -12.30 -9.15 2.93
C MET A 51 -12.22 -10.53 2.27
N ARG A 52 -11.28 -10.73 1.33
CA ARG A 52 -11.10 -12.03 0.69
C ARG A 52 -10.67 -13.10 1.69
N THR A 53 -9.65 -12.83 2.52
CA THR A 53 -9.10 -13.81 3.45
C THR A 53 -10.10 -14.20 4.53
N HIS A 54 -10.86 -13.24 5.04
CA HIS A 54 -11.90 -13.52 6.04
C HIS A 54 -13.12 -14.24 5.46
N ALA A 55 -13.38 -14.07 4.15
CA ALA A 55 -14.35 -14.89 3.42
C ALA A 55 -13.82 -16.29 3.03
N GLU A 56 -12.60 -16.65 3.47
CA GLU A 56 -11.92 -17.92 3.20
C GLU A 56 -11.76 -18.24 1.69
N LEU A 57 -11.69 -17.20 0.86
CA LEU A 57 -11.54 -17.36 -0.59
C LEU A 57 -10.06 -17.31 -0.99
N THR A 58 -9.65 -18.17 -1.91
CA THR A 58 -8.40 -17.98 -2.67
C THR A 58 -8.53 -16.82 -3.67
N GLN A 59 -7.41 -16.29 -4.15
CA GLN A 59 -7.42 -15.27 -5.21
C GLN A 59 -8.14 -15.76 -6.47
N ALA A 60 -8.01 -17.06 -6.81
CA ALA A 60 -8.69 -17.66 -7.95
C ALA A 60 -10.21 -17.74 -7.75
N GLN A 61 -10.67 -18.11 -6.55
CA GLN A 61 -12.10 -18.16 -6.25
C GLN A 61 -12.75 -16.77 -6.29
N LEU A 62 -12.12 -15.75 -5.70
CA LEU A 62 -12.60 -14.38 -5.81
C LEU A 62 -12.60 -13.91 -7.27
N ALA A 63 -11.56 -14.23 -8.04
CA ALA A 63 -11.48 -13.90 -9.45
C ALA A 63 -12.65 -14.50 -10.24
N SER A 64 -12.98 -15.78 -10.01
CA SER A 64 -14.15 -16.43 -10.61
C SER A 64 -15.46 -15.73 -10.25
N ARG A 65 -15.68 -15.37 -8.97
CA ARG A 65 -16.88 -14.61 -8.54
C ARG A 65 -16.97 -13.23 -9.19
N MET A 66 -15.83 -12.61 -9.45
CA MET A 66 -15.73 -11.27 -10.03
C MET A 66 -15.72 -11.25 -11.56
N ASN A 67 -15.71 -12.42 -12.22
CA ASN A 67 -15.45 -12.57 -13.64
C ASN A 67 -14.14 -11.86 -14.07
N MET A 68 -13.06 -12.12 -13.32
CA MET A 68 -11.73 -11.56 -13.53
C MET A 68 -10.67 -12.67 -13.49
N SER A 69 -9.42 -12.35 -13.84
CA SER A 69 -8.31 -13.28 -13.67
C SER A 69 -7.69 -13.17 -12.27
N ALA A 70 -7.12 -14.27 -11.77
CA ALA A 70 -6.40 -14.28 -10.49
C ALA A 70 -5.23 -13.27 -10.46
N SER A 71 -4.59 -13.02 -11.62
CA SER A 71 -3.54 -12.00 -11.76
C SER A 71 -4.07 -10.58 -11.55
N VAL A 72 -5.31 -10.28 -11.99
CA VAL A 72 -5.97 -9.00 -11.71
C VAL A 72 -6.20 -8.85 -10.20
N ILE A 73 -6.78 -9.85 -9.54
CA ILE A 73 -6.98 -9.84 -8.08
C ILE A 73 -5.66 -9.65 -7.34
N GLY A 74 -4.62 -10.39 -7.72
CA GLY A 74 -3.29 -10.26 -7.12
C GLY A 74 -2.64 -8.89 -7.35
N ARG A 75 -2.95 -8.18 -8.45
CA ARG A 75 -2.49 -6.79 -8.64
C ARG A 75 -3.26 -5.82 -7.74
N LEU A 76 -4.58 -6.00 -7.62
CA LEU A 76 -5.42 -5.19 -6.74
C LEU A 76 -4.97 -5.30 -5.28
N GLU A 77 -4.75 -6.51 -4.77
CA GLU A 77 -4.30 -6.75 -3.39
C GLU A 77 -2.89 -6.22 -3.08
N ARG A 78 -2.08 -5.97 -4.10
CA ARG A 78 -0.74 -5.37 -3.95
C ARG A 78 -0.74 -3.84 -4.15
N GLY A 79 -1.91 -3.23 -4.41
CA GLY A 79 -2.00 -1.81 -4.75
C GLY A 79 -1.28 -1.46 -6.05
N ARG A 80 -1.08 -2.45 -6.94
CA ARG A 80 -0.35 -2.24 -8.21
C ARG A 80 -1.30 -1.80 -9.31
N GLY A 81 -1.31 -0.50 -9.58
CA GLY A 81 -2.04 0.18 -10.64
C GLY A 81 -2.03 1.68 -10.39
N ARG A 82 -2.07 2.53 -11.43
CA ARG A 82 -1.88 3.99 -11.30
C ARG A 82 -2.83 4.67 -10.29
N ARG A 83 -3.97 4.05 -9.92
CA ARG A 83 -5.00 4.64 -9.05
C ARG A 83 -5.66 3.67 -8.05
N GLY A 84 -5.14 2.44 -7.87
CA GLY A 84 -5.81 1.42 -7.02
C GLY A 84 -7.18 0.95 -7.55
N PRO A 85 -7.94 0.13 -6.80
CA PRO A 85 -9.32 -0.21 -7.14
C PRO A 85 -10.24 1.02 -7.03
N THR A 86 -11.22 1.13 -7.93
CA THR A 86 -12.28 2.15 -7.83
C THR A 86 -13.26 1.82 -6.72
N MET A 87 -14.07 2.80 -6.28
CA MET A 87 -15.12 2.57 -5.29
C MET A 87 -16.13 1.50 -5.74
N GLU A 88 -16.54 1.54 -7.01
CA GLU A 88 -17.42 0.52 -7.60
C GLU A 88 -16.81 -0.89 -7.50
N MET A 89 -15.52 -1.01 -7.80
CA MET A 89 -14.80 -2.29 -7.68
C MET A 89 -14.73 -2.76 -6.22
N LEU A 90 -14.50 -1.85 -5.27
CA LEU A 90 -14.52 -2.18 -3.84
C LEU A 90 -15.89 -2.70 -3.39
N LEU A 91 -16.98 -2.08 -3.81
CA LEU A 91 -18.34 -2.53 -3.50
C LEU A 91 -18.61 -3.92 -4.06
N ARG A 92 -18.25 -4.16 -5.33
CA ARG A 92 -18.42 -5.47 -5.97
C ARG A 92 -17.60 -6.57 -5.29
N ILE A 93 -16.36 -6.28 -4.91
CA ILE A 93 -15.50 -7.20 -4.15
C ILE A 93 -16.12 -7.48 -2.78
N ALA A 94 -16.61 -6.46 -2.08
CA ALA A 94 -17.29 -6.63 -0.79
C ALA A 94 -18.47 -7.59 -0.94
N THR A 95 -19.35 -7.37 -1.92
CA THR A 95 -20.47 -8.29 -2.22
C THR A 95 -19.99 -9.71 -2.54
N ALA A 96 -18.95 -9.86 -3.37
CA ALA A 96 -18.39 -11.17 -3.73
C ALA A 96 -17.78 -11.91 -2.52
N CYS A 97 -17.38 -11.17 -1.48
CA CYS A 97 -16.86 -11.69 -0.21
C CYS A 97 -17.91 -11.72 0.91
N ASN A 98 -19.20 -11.47 0.62
CA ASN A 98 -20.29 -11.40 1.60
C ASN A 98 -20.11 -10.30 2.68
N TYR A 99 -19.52 -9.17 2.31
CA TYR A 99 -19.40 -7.96 3.12
C TYR A 99 -20.39 -6.89 2.67
N SER A 100 -20.84 -6.08 3.64
CA SER A 100 -21.42 -4.76 3.37
C SER A 100 -20.37 -3.69 3.66
N LEU A 101 -20.04 -2.88 2.67
CA LEU A 101 -19.08 -1.79 2.79
C LEU A 101 -19.81 -0.46 3.01
N HIS A 102 -19.54 0.19 4.14
CA HIS A 102 -20.10 1.49 4.49
C HIS A 102 -19.01 2.56 4.57
N LEU A 103 -19.32 3.78 4.13
CA LEU A 103 -18.42 4.92 4.26
C LEU A 103 -18.77 5.70 5.52
N LEU A 104 -17.75 5.96 6.34
CA LEU A 104 -17.85 6.81 7.53
C LEU A 104 -16.94 8.03 7.33
N ALA A 105 -17.53 9.23 7.42
CA ALA A 105 -16.78 10.47 7.41
C ALA A 105 -16.50 10.89 8.85
N LYS A 106 -15.22 11.03 9.21
CA LYS A 106 -14.80 11.58 10.51
C LYS A 106 -14.13 12.93 10.27
N ARG A 107 -14.57 13.95 11.00
CA ARG A 107 -13.91 15.26 10.98
C ARG A 107 -12.57 15.15 11.70
N THR A 108 -11.48 15.53 11.04
CA THR A 108 -10.15 15.63 11.66
C THR A 108 -9.86 17.08 12.00
N ASN A 109 -9.23 17.32 13.16
CA ASN A 109 -8.76 18.66 13.54
C ASN A 109 -7.46 19.05 12.82
N HIS A 110 -6.81 18.09 12.16
CA HIS A 110 -5.62 18.27 11.32
C HIS A 110 -5.95 17.78 9.89
N PRO A 111 -5.99 18.69 8.88
CA PRO A 111 -6.24 18.30 7.49
C PRO A 111 -5.10 17.43 6.94
N GLY A 112 -5.41 16.23 6.45
CA GLY A 112 -4.46 15.38 5.72
C GLY A 112 -3.65 14.40 6.56
N GLU A 113 -3.95 14.22 7.85
CA GLU A 113 -3.47 13.08 8.63
C GLU A 113 -4.38 11.88 8.34
N LEU A 114 -3.98 11.03 7.39
CA LEU A 114 -4.58 9.70 7.26
C LEU A 114 -4.27 8.95 8.54
N ASP A 115 -5.30 8.47 9.25
CA ASP A 115 -5.18 7.64 10.45
C ASP A 115 -4.58 6.29 10.05
N THR A 116 -3.28 6.27 9.76
CA THR A 116 -2.53 5.07 9.41
C THR A 116 -2.08 4.37 10.68
N LYS A 117 -2.96 4.20 11.67
CA LYS A 117 -2.72 3.19 12.70
C LYS A 117 -2.49 1.88 11.96
N VAL A 118 -1.21 1.57 11.76
CA VAL A 118 -0.73 0.25 11.43
C VAL A 118 -1.24 -0.56 12.59
N VAL A 119 -2.32 -1.28 12.36
CA VAL A 119 -2.77 -2.31 13.27
C VAL A 119 -1.64 -3.34 13.21
N ASP A 120 -0.94 -3.50 14.33
CA ASP A 120 0.22 -4.38 14.51
C ASP A 120 -0.08 -5.83 14.08
#